data_AF-A0A526YHP3-F1
#
_entry.id   AF-A0A526YHP3-F1
#
_cell.length_a   1.000
_cell.length_b   1.000
_cell.length_c   1.000
_cell.angle_alpha   90.00
_cell.angle_beta   90.00
_cell.angle_gamma   90.00
#
_symmetry.space_group_name_H-M   'P 1'
#
loop_
_entity.id
_entity.type
_entity.pdbx_description
1 polymer ?
#
loop_
_entity_poly.entity_id
_entity_poly.type
_entity_poly.pdbx_seq_one_letter_code
_entity_poly.pdbx_strand_id
1 'polypeptide(L)'
;FANLDALKRSIETNAPVEGLTRALPAVDAQALEHLSRDEDIRALATDARRVALLWEACALPDYRKIAPAQHADLIASIYMDLARHGHVDENYMAEQVRRADTTEGDIDTLSHRIAQIRTWTFVSNRPGWLAD
;
A
#
# COMPACT_ATOMS: atom_id res chain seq x y z
N PHE A 1 9.45 -7.61 -13.18
CA PHE A 1 8.64 -7.03 -14.29
C PHE A 1 9.29 -5.74 -14.76
N ALA A 2 9.23 -5.42 -16.06
CA ALA A 2 9.92 -4.26 -16.61
C ALA A 2 9.07 -2.97 -16.65
N ASN A 3 7.75 -3.11 -16.64
CA ASN A 3 6.78 -2.00 -16.62
C ASN A 3 5.48 -2.44 -15.94
N LEU A 4 4.61 -1.47 -15.65
CA LEU A 4 3.36 -1.67 -14.92
C LEU A 4 2.40 -2.64 -15.62
N ASP A 5 2.24 -2.54 -16.94
CA ASP A 5 1.36 -3.44 -17.71
C ASP A 5 1.85 -4.90 -17.65
N ALA A 6 3.17 -5.11 -17.67
CA ALA A 6 3.76 -6.42 -17.51
C ALA A 6 3.52 -7.01 -16.12
N LEU A 7 3.57 -6.19 -15.06
CA LEU A 7 3.22 -6.61 -13.70
C LEU A 7 1.74 -7.02 -13.61
N LYS A 8 0.83 -6.18 -14.14
CA LYS A 8 -0.62 -6.47 -14.14
C LYS A 8 -0.93 -7.80 -14.81
N ARG A 9 -0.43 -8.00 -16.04
CA ARG A 9 -0.62 -9.26 -16.77
C ARG A 9 -0.10 -10.46 -16.00
N SER A 10 1.03 -10.32 -15.30
CA SER A 10 1.58 -11.42 -14.52
C SER A 10 0.70 -11.79 -13.33
N ILE A 11 0.10 -10.82 -12.64
CA ILE A 11 -0.81 -11.06 -11.51
C ILE A 11 -2.11 -11.71 -12.01
N GLU A 12 -2.52 -11.40 -13.23
CA GLU A 12 -3.74 -11.95 -13.84
C GLU A 12 -3.56 -13.33 -14.47
N THR A 13 -2.32 -13.79 -14.63
CA THR A 13 -2.02 -15.06 -15.29
C THR A 13 -2.52 -16.23 -14.43
N ASN A 14 -3.38 -17.07 -15.00
CA ASN A 14 -3.93 -18.23 -14.32
C ASN A 14 -2.84 -19.27 -14.04
N ALA A 15 -3.00 -20.01 -12.94
CA ALA A 15 -2.13 -21.15 -12.64
C ALA A 15 -2.22 -22.19 -13.77
N PRO A 16 -1.09 -22.74 -14.24
CA PRO A 16 -1.08 -23.71 -15.34
C PRO A 16 -1.55 -25.11 -14.93
N VAL A 17 -2.00 -25.29 -13.69
CA VAL A 17 -2.38 -26.60 -13.12
C VAL A 17 -3.88 -26.80 -13.27
N GLU A 18 -4.26 -27.88 -13.94
CA GLU A 18 -5.66 -28.27 -14.12
C GLU A 18 -6.36 -28.48 -12.77
N GLY A 19 -7.58 -27.96 -12.63
CA GLY A 19 -8.36 -28.01 -11.40
C GLY A 19 -8.13 -26.86 -10.42
N LEU A 20 -7.13 -25.99 -10.64
CA LEU A 20 -7.01 -24.74 -9.88
C LEU A 20 -7.84 -23.63 -10.52
N THR A 21 -8.65 -22.95 -9.70
CA THR A 21 -9.39 -21.75 -10.10
C THR A 21 -8.80 -20.51 -9.45
N ARG A 22 -8.98 -19.36 -10.10
CA ARG A 22 -8.45 -18.09 -9.61
C ARG A 22 -9.13 -17.72 -8.29
N ALA A 23 -8.33 -17.38 -7.29
CA ALA A 23 -8.86 -16.82 -6.05
C ALA A 23 -9.51 -15.44 -6.29
N LEU A 24 -10.36 -15.01 -5.36
CA LEU A 24 -10.80 -13.62 -5.35
C LEU A 24 -9.57 -12.68 -5.33
N PRO A 25 -9.62 -11.55 -6.04
CA PRO A 25 -8.49 -10.62 -6.08
C PRO A 25 -8.06 -10.25 -4.66
N ALA A 26 -6.80 -10.50 -4.33
CA ALA A 26 -6.22 -10.11 -3.07
C ALA A 26 -6.18 -8.56 -2.97
N VAL A 27 -6.10 -8.05 -1.74
CA VAL A 27 -6.19 -6.60 -1.46
C VAL A 27 -5.08 -5.82 -2.19
N ASP A 28 -3.89 -6.38 -2.28
CA ASP A 28 -2.74 -5.84 -3.00
C ASP A 28 -3.00 -5.75 -4.52
N ALA A 29 -3.60 -6.77 -5.12
CA ALA A 29 -3.99 -6.78 -6.53
C ALA A 29 -5.10 -5.76 -6.83
N GLN A 30 -6.07 -5.60 -5.91
CA GLN A 30 -7.11 -4.57 -6.02
C GLN A 30 -6.52 -3.16 -5.93
N ALA A 31 -5.61 -2.94 -4.98
CA ALA A 31 -4.90 -1.67 -4.84
C ALA A 31 -4.07 -1.36 -6.09
N LEU A 32 -3.31 -2.33 -6.60
CA LEU A 32 -2.54 -2.14 -7.84
C LEU A 32 -3.46 -1.79 -9.02
N GLU A 33 -4.60 -2.46 -9.16
CA GLU A 33 -5.55 -2.17 -10.23
C GLU A 33 -6.09 -0.74 -10.12
N HIS A 34 -6.41 -0.27 -8.91
CA HIS A 34 -6.81 1.11 -8.66
C HIS A 34 -5.70 2.09 -9.03
N LEU A 35 -4.51 1.91 -8.47
CA LEU A 35 -3.35 2.79 -8.67
C LEU A 35 -2.83 2.81 -10.10
N SER A 36 -3.04 1.73 -10.86
CA SER A 36 -2.63 1.67 -12.27
C SER A 36 -3.41 2.60 -13.20
N ARG A 37 -4.53 3.15 -12.72
CA ARG A 37 -5.35 4.14 -13.42
C ARG A 37 -5.00 5.58 -13.06
N ASP A 38 -4.23 5.78 -11.99
CA ASP A 38 -3.77 7.09 -11.56
C ASP A 38 -2.60 7.55 -12.43
N GLU A 39 -2.71 8.74 -13.03
CA GLU A 39 -1.71 9.27 -13.97
C GLU A 39 -0.39 9.63 -13.29
N ASP A 40 -0.42 10.14 -12.05
CA ASP A 40 0.79 10.48 -11.28
C ASP A 40 1.55 9.21 -10.89
N ILE A 41 0.84 8.16 -10.49
CA ILE A 41 1.44 6.85 -10.21
C ILE A 41 2.08 6.27 -11.48
N ARG A 42 1.38 6.32 -12.62
CA ARG A 42 1.92 5.83 -13.90
C ARG A 42 3.15 6.62 -14.34
N ALA A 43 3.15 7.94 -14.15
CA ALA A 43 4.28 8.81 -14.47
C ALA A 43 5.50 8.53 -13.57
N LEU A 44 5.28 8.00 -12.36
CA LEU A 44 6.36 7.56 -11.50
C LEU A 44 6.81 6.12 -11.82
N ALA A 45 5.92 5.18 -12.13
CA ALA A 45 6.22 3.75 -12.33
C ALA A 45 6.84 3.42 -13.71
N THR A 46 7.91 4.13 -14.09
CA THR A 46 8.49 4.10 -15.45
C THR A 46 9.53 3.02 -15.69
N ASP A 47 10.07 2.41 -14.63
CA ASP A 47 11.12 1.40 -14.71
C ASP A 47 10.87 0.21 -13.78
N ALA A 48 11.64 -0.87 -13.96
CA ALA A 48 11.48 -2.10 -13.21
C ALA A 48 11.59 -1.92 -11.68
N ARG A 49 12.49 -1.04 -11.22
CA ARG A 49 12.70 -0.76 -9.79
C ARG A 49 11.50 -0.02 -9.23
N ARG A 50 10.99 0.98 -9.93
CA ARG A 50 9.82 1.76 -9.50
C ARG A 50 8.53 0.96 -9.55
N VAL A 51 8.40 0.01 -10.48
CA VAL A 51 7.27 -0.93 -10.52
C VAL A 51 7.35 -1.95 -9.38
N ALA A 52 8.56 -2.45 -9.06
CA ALA A 52 8.74 -3.32 -7.90
C ALA A 52 8.40 -2.60 -6.59
N LEU A 53 8.86 -1.35 -6.44
CA LEU A 53 8.53 -0.51 -5.29
C LEU A 53 7.01 -0.27 -5.15
N LEU A 54 6.32 -0.01 -6.26
CA LEU A 54 4.85 0.11 -6.26
C LEU A 54 4.18 -1.18 -5.78
N TRP A 55 4.66 -2.33 -6.28
CA TRP A 55 4.13 -3.63 -5.86
C TRP A 55 4.37 -3.90 -4.37
N GLU A 56 5.55 -3.56 -3.86
CA GLU A 56 5.85 -3.65 -2.44
C GLU A 56 4.96 -2.74 -1.60
N ALA A 57 4.64 -1.53 -2.09
CA ALA A 57 3.70 -0.62 -1.43
C ALA A 57 2.27 -1.20 -1.40
N CYS A 58 1.82 -1.83 -2.49
CA CYS A 58 0.52 -2.50 -2.55
C CYS A 58 0.35 -3.63 -1.52
N ALA A 59 1.46 -4.22 -1.04
CA ALA A 59 1.43 -5.23 0.01
C ALA A 59 1.09 -4.67 1.41
N LEU A 60 0.86 -3.35 1.55
CA LEU A 60 0.38 -2.73 2.79
C LEU A 60 -0.94 -3.38 3.22
N PRO A 61 -1.01 -4.02 4.40
CA PRO A 61 -2.24 -4.63 4.88
C PRO A 61 -3.29 -3.57 5.23
N ASP A 62 -4.54 -3.80 4.83
CA ASP A 62 -5.67 -2.97 5.25
C ASP A 62 -6.13 -3.35 6.68
N TYR A 63 -5.37 -2.91 7.68
CA TYR A 63 -5.75 -3.10 9.09
C TYR A 63 -7.01 -2.32 9.46
N ARG A 64 -7.26 -1.21 8.76
CA ARG A 64 -8.34 -0.26 9.05
C ARG A 64 -9.69 -0.73 8.50
N LYS A 65 -9.69 -1.71 7.59
CA LYS A 65 -10.88 -2.24 6.88
C LYS A 65 -11.68 -1.11 6.25
N ILE A 66 -10.98 -0.18 5.62
CA ILE A 66 -11.57 1.01 4.99
C ILE A 66 -12.03 0.69 3.57
N ALA A 67 -12.69 1.64 2.91
CA ALA A 67 -13.10 1.46 1.54
C ALA A 67 -11.86 1.22 0.64
N PRO A 68 -11.94 0.33 -0.39
CA PRO A 68 -10.78 0.00 -1.23
C PRO A 68 -10.09 1.22 -1.85
N ALA A 69 -10.85 2.24 -2.24
CA ALA A 69 -10.29 3.50 -2.75
C ALA A 69 -9.47 4.24 -1.70
N GLN A 70 -9.96 4.34 -0.46
CA GLN A 70 -9.23 5.01 0.64
C GLN A 70 -7.95 4.25 1.03
N HIS A 71 -7.97 2.91 0.95
CA HIS A 71 -6.75 2.11 1.14
C HIS A 71 -5.75 2.33 0.02
N ALA A 72 -6.22 2.39 -1.23
CA ALA A 72 -5.37 2.72 -2.37
C ALA A 72 -4.77 4.14 -2.25
N ASP A 73 -5.54 5.15 -1.82
CA ASP A 73 -5.05 6.51 -1.61
C ASP A 73 -3.89 6.57 -0.60
N LEU A 74 -3.99 5.78 0.49
CA LEU A 74 -2.90 5.66 1.47
C LEU A 74 -1.65 5.02 0.85
N ILE A 75 -1.82 3.96 0.06
CA ILE A 75 -0.71 3.32 -0.65
C ILE A 75 -0.09 4.30 -1.67
N ALA A 76 -0.91 5.07 -2.37
CA ALA A 76 -0.47 6.08 -3.33
C ALA A 76 0.46 7.11 -2.65
N SER A 77 0.03 7.66 -1.51
CA SER A 77 0.82 8.61 -0.72
C SER A 77 2.18 8.02 -0.34
N ILE A 78 2.20 6.82 0.24
CA ILE A 78 3.44 6.13 0.63
C ILE A 78 4.34 5.89 -0.58
N TYR A 79 3.79 5.38 -1.68
CA TYR A 79 4.55 5.13 -2.90
C TYR A 79 5.14 6.41 -3.50
N MET A 80 4.37 7.51 -3.54
CA MET A 80 4.83 8.77 -4.08
C MET A 80 6.02 9.32 -3.29
N ASP A 81 5.97 9.25 -1.95
CA ASP A 81 7.09 9.64 -1.09
C ASP A 81 8.32 8.77 -1.34
N LEU A 82 8.16 7.45 -1.32
CA LEU A 82 9.26 6.51 -1.58
C LEU A 82 9.86 6.71 -2.98
N ALA A 83 9.04 6.94 -4.00
CA ALA A 83 9.50 7.09 -5.39
C ALA A 83 10.21 8.43 -5.64
N ARG A 84 9.80 9.50 -4.94
CA ARG A 84 10.32 10.87 -5.12
C ARG A 84 11.47 11.19 -4.16
N HIS A 85 11.33 10.81 -2.89
CA HIS A 85 12.24 11.19 -1.80
C HIS A 85 13.09 10.01 -1.31
N GLY A 86 12.69 8.78 -1.61
CA GLY A 86 13.41 7.57 -1.17
C GLY A 86 13.00 7.06 0.21
N HIS A 87 12.20 7.83 0.95
CA HIS A 87 11.64 7.48 2.25
C HIS A 87 10.23 8.06 2.37
N VAL A 88 9.42 7.53 3.29
CA VAL A 88 8.11 8.06 3.67
C VAL A 88 8.28 9.39 4.41
N ASP A 89 7.35 10.32 4.26
CA ASP A 89 7.34 11.56 5.05
C ASP A 89 7.14 11.25 6.55
N GLU A 90 8.21 11.43 7.33
CA GLU A 90 8.22 11.20 8.77
C GLU A 90 7.33 12.16 9.54
N ASN A 91 7.14 13.39 9.06
CA ASN A 91 6.23 14.35 9.69
C ASN A 91 4.78 13.90 9.52
N TYR A 92 4.44 13.42 8.32
CA TYR A 92 3.12 12.84 8.06
C TYR A 92 2.89 11.60 8.92
N MET A 93 3.84 10.67 8.95
CA MET A 93 3.75 9.48 9.80
C MET A 93 3.60 9.86 11.29
N ALA A 94 4.42 10.79 11.80
CA ALA A 94 4.35 11.24 13.19
C ALA A 94 3.00 11.88 13.51
N GLU A 95 2.42 12.63 12.56
CA GLU A 95 1.08 13.20 12.72
C GLU A 95 -0.01 12.13 12.81
N GLN A 96 0.08 11.08 11.99
CA GLN A 96 -0.87 9.98 12.05
C GLN A 96 -0.76 9.18 13.36
N VAL A 97 0.45 8.97 13.87
CA VAL A 97 0.68 8.36 15.19
C VAL A 97 0.08 9.23 16.30
N ARG A 98 0.36 10.54 16.31
CA ARG A 98 -0.20 11.48 17.31
C ARG A 98 -1.72 11.48 17.33
N ARG A 99 -2.38 11.41 16.17
CA ARG A 99 -3.86 11.35 16.08
C ARG A 99 -4.45 10.09 16.69
N ALA A 100 -3.70 8.99 16.66
CA ALA A 100 -4.11 7.73 17.26
C ALA A 100 -3.72 7.61 18.74
N ASP A 101 -2.87 8.50 19.25
CA ASP A 101 -2.35 8.53 20.62
C ASP A 101 -3.30 9.22 21.61
N THR A 102 -4.51 8.69 21.72
CA THR A 102 -5.48 9.09 22.75
C THR A 102 -6.29 7.88 23.19
N THR A 103 -6.62 7.85 24.48
CA THR A 103 -7.38 6.78 25.12
C THR A 103 -8.87 7.13 25.29
N GLU A 104 -9.32 8.27 24.79
CA GLU A 104 -10.72 8.70 24.91
C GLU A 104 -11.64 8.01 23.90
N GLY A 105 -12.84 7.59 24.32
CA GLY A 105 -13.84 7.02 23.44
C GLY A 105 -14.25 5.59 23.85
N ASP A 106 -15.13 5.00 23.06
CA ASP A 106 -15.61 3.63 23.25
C ASP A 106 -14.67 2.58 22.64
N ILE A 107 -15.04 1.31 22.78
CA ILE A 107 -14.25 0.18 22.28
C ILE A 107 -14.03 0.27 20.76
N ASP A 108 -15.03 0.70 20.01
CA ASP A 108 -14.93 0.81 18.54
C ASP A 108 -13.94 1.92 18.15
N THR A 109 -14.00 3.06 18.84
CA THR A 109 -13.07 4.18 18.68
C THR A 109 -11.63 3.75 18.94
N LEU A 110 -11.40 3.06 20.07
CA LEU A 110 -10.08 2.57 20.44
C LEU A 110 -9.57 1.49 19.47
N SER A 111 -10.45 0.59 19.04
CA SER A 111 -10.12 -0.45 18.06
C SER A 111 -9.70 0.15 16.71
N HIS A 112 -10.38 1.21 16.26
CA HIS A 112 -10.00 1.93 15.04
C HIS A 112 -8.61 2.57 15.17
N ARG A 113 -8.28 3.17 16.31
CA ARG A 113 -6.94 3.75 16.55
C ARG A 113 -5.84 2.69 16.60
N ILE A 114 -6.10 1.55 17.23
CA ILE A 114 -5.16 0.42 17.22
C ILE A 114 -4.90 -0.04 15.77
N ALA A 115 -5.94 -0.12 14.94
CA ALA A 115 -5.78 -0.44 13.53
C ALA A 115 -4.93 0.61 12.78
N GLN A 116 -5.12 1.90 13.05
CA GLN A 116 -4.28 2.97 12.50
C GLN A 116 -2.81 2.83 12.93
N ILE A 117 -2.53 2.58 14.21
CA ILE A 117 -1.16 2.36 14.69
C ILE A 117 -0.51 1.17 13.99
N ARG A 118 -1.22 0.05 13.80
CA ARG A 118 -0.69 -1.14 13.12
C ARG A 118 -0.23 -0.85 11.68
N THR A 119 -0.92 0.04 10.97
CA THR A 119 -0.48 0.51 9.64
C THR A 119 0.92 1.15 9.73
N TRP A 120 1.12 2.07 10.67
CA TRP A 120 2.39 2.78 10.82
C TRP A 120 3.49 1.90 11.45
N THR A 121 3.13 0.95 12.30
CA THR A 121 4.06 -0.09 12.76
C THR A 121 4.53 -0.95 11.60
N PHE A 122 3.66 -1.31 10.66
CA PHE A 122 4.08 -2.04 9.47
C PHE A 122 5.05 -1.21 8.62
N VAL A 123 4.70 0.05 8.32
CA VAL A 123 5.53 0.98 7.53
C VAL A 123 6.91 1.16 8.15
N SER A 124 6.99 1.43 9.46
CA SER A 124 8.28 1.61 10.17
C SER A 124 9.17 0.36 10.20
N ASN A 125 8.59 -0.83 10.08
CA ASN A 125 9.35 -2.08 10.01
C ASN A 125 9.70 -2.49 8.58
N ARG A 126 9.36 -1.68 7.55
CA ARG A 126 9.81 -1.93 6.18
C ARG A 126 11.23 -1.39 5.99
N PRO A 127 12.22 -2.26 5.69
CA PRO A 127 13.60 -1.81 5.51
C PRO A 127 13.71 -0.79 4.36
N GLY A 128 14.42 0.31 4.61
CA GLY A 128 14.67 1.36 3.62
C GLY A 128 13.47 2.24 3.30
N TRP A 129 12.40 2.22 4.10
CA TRP A 129 11.23 3.10 3.92
C TRP A 129 11.25 4.35 4.78
N LEU A 130 12.09 4.41 5.81
CA LEU A 130 12.32 5.60 6.63
C LEU A 130 13.71 6.17 6.33
N ALA A 131 13.96 7.45 6.65
CA ALA A 131 15.31 7.98 6.56
C ALA A 131 16.17 7.36 7.68
N ASP A 132 17.43 7.09 7.39
CA ASP A 132 18.41 6.58 8.37
C ASP A 132 18.81 7.66 9.41
#